data_AF-A0A512IP85-F1
#
_entry.id   AF-A0A512IP85-F1
#
_cell.length_a   1.000
_cell.length_b   1.000
_cell.length_c   1.000
_cell.angle_alpha   90.00
_cell.angle_beta   90.00
_cell.angle_gamma   90.00
#
_symmetry.space_group_name_H-M   'P 1'
#
loop_
_entity.id
_entity.type
_entity.pdbx_description
1 polymer ?
#
loop_
_entity_poly.entity_id
_entity_poly.type
_entity_poly.pdbx_seq_one_letter_code
_entity_poly.pdbx_strand_id
1 'polypeptide(L)'
;MSPQPLARADRRRLQRLTHENELTIAADARFFERRPDRNHRVRQASRAEVEIHHLTGRPRMTTLRWYVAVRQLAPGVRFRVFACGLPDLDCDQPEDVCREVYERQQTDRGLQIERDFARAMTKGAA
;
A
#
# COMPACT_ATOMS: atom_id res chain seq x y z
N MET A 1 6.34 -17.84 14.99
CA MET A 1 6.47 -18.78 13.85
C MET A 1 7.36 -18.12 12.81
N SER A 2 8.50 -18.74 12.48
CA SER A 2 9.32 -18.26 11.35
C SER A 2 8.54 -18.48 10.05
N PRO A 3 8.53 -17.52 9.10
CA PRO A 3 7.85 -17.69 7.83
C PRO A 3 8.48 -18.89 7.09
N GLN A 4 7.65 -19.85 6.67
CA GLN A 4 8.16 -20.96 5.86
C GLN A 4 8.63 -20.43 4.50
N PRO A 5 9.73 -20.98 3.95
CA PRO A 5 10.22 -20.59 2.62
C PRO A 5 9.17 -20.88 1.54
N LEU A 6 8.92 -19.90 0.66
CA LEU A 6 8.03 -20.09 -0.50
C LEU A 6 8.56 -21.18 -1.44
N ALA A 7 7.65 -22.01 -1.96
CA ALA A 7 7.98 -23.00 -2.98
C ALA A 7 8.57 -22.34 -4.23
N ARG A 8 9.37 -23.07 -5.02
CA ARG A 8 10.03 -22.51 -6.23
C ARG A 8 9.02 -21.91 -7.22
N ALA A 9 7.86 -22.54 -7.39
CA ALA A 9 6.78 -22.03 -8.23
C ALA A 9 6.22 -20.71 -7.70
N ASP A 10 5.95 -20.62 -6.39
CA ASP A 10 5.44 -19.40 -5.75
C ASP A 10 6.44 -18.25 -5.80
N ARG A 11 7.74 -18.53 -5.68
CA ARG A 11 8.77 -17.49 -5.86
C ARG A 11 8.77 -16.89 -7.26
N ARG A 12 8.70 -17.73 -8.31
CA ARG A 12 8.60 -17.24 -9.70
C ARG A 12 7.32 -16.45 -9.92
N ARG A 13 6.21 -16.92 -9.33
CA ARG A 13 4.92 -16.24 -9.40
C ARG A 13 4.97 -14.88 -8.71
N LEU A 14 5.57 -14.81 -7.52
CA LEU A 14 5.78 -13.56 -6.78
C LEU A 14 6.61 -12.57 -7.58
N GLN A 15 7.73 -13.01 -8.18
CA GLN A 15 8.57 -12.15 -9.03
C GLN A 15 7.79 -11.53 -10.19
N ARG A 16 6.97 -12.34 -10.89
CA ARG A 16 6.11 -11.83 -11.97
C ARG A 16 5.08 -10.83 -11.46
N LEU A 17 4.40 -11.14 -10.35
CA LEU A 17 3.40 -10.24 -9.77
C LEU A 17 4.02 -8.92 -9.28
N THR A 18 5.25 -8.95 -8.75
CA THR A 18 5.99 -7.73 -8.39
C THR A 18 6.20 -6.85 -9.62
N HIS A 19 6.63 -7.43 -10.74
CA HIS A 19 6.80 -6.68 -11.99
C HIS A 19 5.46 -6.11 -12.52
N GLU A 20 4.38 -6.91 -12.48
CA GLU A 20 3.03 -6.44 -12.83
C GLU A 20 2.57 -5.28 -11.92
N ASN A 21 3.00 -5.27 -10.65
CA ASN A 21 2.63 -4.25 -9.68
C ASN A 21 3.32 -2.89 -9.90
N GLU A 22 4.41 -2.83 -10.66
CA GLU A 22 5.14 -1.57 -10.95
C GLU A 22 4.21 -0.52 -11.60
N LEU A 23 3.29 -0.96 -12.46
CA LEU A 23 2.30 -0.08 -13.07
C LEU A 23 1.38 0.59 -12.05
N THR A 24 1.04 -0.14 -10.98
CA THR A 24 0.20 0.37 -9.89
C THR A 24 0.98 1.39 -9.05
N ILE A 25 2.26 1.11 -8.76
CA ILE A 25 3.16 2.03 -8.06
C ILE A 25 3.34 3.32 -8.86
N ALA A 26 3.55 3.23 -10.17
CA ALA A 26 3.64 4.39 -11.07
C ALA A 26 2.31 5.16 -11.16
N ALA A 27 1.17 4.49 -11.06
CA ALA A 27 -0.14 5.16 -11.02
C ALA A 27 -0.34 5.96 -9.72
N ASP A 28 0.13 5.45 -8.59
CA ASP A 28 0.14 6.20 -7.33
C ASP A 28 1.07 7.41 -7.41
N ALA A 29 2.24 7.26 -8.03
CA ALA A 29 3.15 8.39 -8.23
C ALA A 29 2.51 9.52 -9.04
N ARG A 30 1.95 9.18 -10.21
CA ARG A 30 1.26 10.14 -11.09
C ARG A 30 0.04 10.79 -10.43
N PHE A 31 -0.64 10.10 -9.51
CA PHE A 31 -1.74 10.72 -8.77
C PHE A 31 -1.26 11.91 -7.96
N PHE A 32 -0.21 11.73 -7.15
CA PHE A 32 0.32 12.78 -6.30
C PHE A 32 1.01 13.90 -7.08
N GLU A 33 1.65 13.59 -8.21
CA GLU A 33 2.19 14.60 -9.12
C GLU A 33 1.10 15.53 -9.67
N ARG A 34 -0.09 14.97 -9.99
CA ARG A 34 -1.24 15.75 -10.47
C ARG A 34 -2.03 16.44 -9.36
N ARG A 35 -1.85 16.03 -8.11
CA ARG A 35 -2.60 16.49 -6.93
C ARG A 35 -1.62 16.89 -5.83
N PRO A 36 -0.86 17.98 -6.01
CA PRO A 36 0.12 18.44 -5.02
C PRO A 36 -0.51 18.89 -3.70
N ASP A 37 -1.83 19.12 -3.69
CA ASP A 37 -2.66 19.36 -2.50
C ASP A 37 -2.90 18.11 -1.65
N ARG A 38 -2.57 16.92 -2.15
CA ARG A 38 -2.90 15.63 -1.53
C ARG A 38 -1.65 14.94 -1.03
N ASN A 39 -1.72 14.37 0.18
CA ASN A 39 -0.70 13.46 0.72
C ASN A 39 -1.25 12.05 0.95
N HIS A 40 -2.58 11.88 0.90
CA HIS A 40 -3.23 10.59 1.08
C HIS A 40 -4.16 10.25 -0.08
N ARG A 41 -4.21 8.96 -0.38
CA ARG A 41 -5.11 8.38 -1.38
C ARG A 41 -5.62 7.05 -0.90
N VAL A 42 -6.90 6.79 -1.10
CA VAL A 42 -7.46 5.43 -1.04
C VAL A 42 -7.75 4.96 -2.45
N ARG A 43 -7.52 3.69 -2.73
CA ARG A 43 -7.91 3.04 -3.98
C ARG A 43 -8.20 1.57 -3.75
N GLN A 44 -8.93 0.96 -4.67
CA GLN A 44 -8.99 -0.49 -4.74
C GLN A 44 -7.59 -1.08 -5.01
N ALA A 45 -7.27 -2.20 -4.38
CA ALA A 45 -6.03 -2.92 -4.63
C ALA A 45 -6.04 -3.52 -6.04
N SER A 46 -4.88 -3.50 -6.70
CA SER A 46 -4.73 -4.13 -8.02
C SER A 46 -4.81 -5.65 -7.90
N ARG A 47 -5.11 -6.33 -9.00
CA ARG A 47 -5.10 -7.79 -9.05
C ARG A 47 -3.74 -8.37 -8.61
N ALA A 48 -2.65 -7.72 -9.01
CA ALA A 48 -1.31 -8.15 -8.63
C ALA A 48 -1.09 -8.04 -7.11
N GLU A 49 -1.47 -6.93 -6.49
CA GLU A 49 -1.39 -6.73 -5.04
C GLU A 49 -2.22 -7.77 -4.26
N VAL A 50 -3.45 -8.00 -4.72
CA VAL A 50 -4.34 -9.02 -4.13
C VAL A 50 -3.67 -10.39 -4.18
N GLU A 51 -3.16 -10.83 -5.33
CA GLU A 51 -2.54 -12.16 -5.45
C GLU A 51 -1.22 -12.26 -4.67
N ILE A 52 -0.43 -11.18 -4.55
CA ILE A 52 0.76 -11.14 -3.66
C ILE A 52 0.35 -11.36 -2.20
N HIS A 53 -0.74 -10.73 -1.74
CA HIS A 53 -1.25 -10.95 -0.40
C HIS A 53 -1.66 -12.40 -0.15
N HIS A 54 -2.27 -13.06 -1.12
CA HIS A 54 -2.63 -14.48 -1.02
C HIS A 54 -1.40 -15.38 -0.92
N LEU A 55 -0.38 -15.13 -1.75
CA LEU A 55 0.88 -15.89 -1.71
C LEU A 55 1.63 -15.72 -0.39
N THR A 56 1.44 -14.60 0.29
CA THR A 56 2.08 -14.30 1.59
C THR A 56 1.22 -14.74 2.79
N GLY A 57 0.15 -15.52 2.54
CA GLY A 57 -0.64 -16.17 3.58
C GLY A 57 -1.90 -15.40 4.02
N ARG A 58 -2.30 -14.32 3.32
CA ARG A 58 -3.60 -13.70 3.57
C ARG A 58 -4.72 -14.52 2.92
N PRO A 59 -5.88 -14.68 3.58
CA PRO A 59 -6.97 -15.49 3.06
C PRO A 59 -7.67 -14.83 1.86
N ARG A 60 -8.26 -15.66 0.99
CA ARG A 60 -9.20 -15.22 -0.04
C ARG A 60 -10.47 -14.71 0.61
N MET A 61 -10.80 -13.47 0.31
CA MET A 61 -12.04 -12.85 0.71
C MET A 61 -13.08 -13.05 -0.39
N THR A 62 -14.27 -13.51 -0.02
CA THR A 62 -15.39 -13.75 -0.94
C THR A 62 -16.34 -12.55 -0.97
N THR A 63 -16.62 -11.96 0.19
CA THR A 63 -17.58 -10.86 0.36
C THR A 63 -16.92 -9.48 0.39
N LEU A 64 -15.66 -9.40 0.81
CA LEU A 64 -14.92 -8.14 0.90
C LEU A 64 -13.99 -7.94 -0.30
N ARG A 65 -13.49 -6.72 -0.44
CA ARG A 65 -12.44 -6.35 -1.40
C ARG A 65 -11.23 -5.77 -0.67
N TRP A 66 -10.07 -5.95 -1.26
CA TRP A 66 -8.84 -5.30 -0.80
C TRP A 66 -8.77 -3.88 -1.34
N TYR A 67 -8.44 -2.96 -0.46
CA TYR A 67 -8.14 -1.56 -0.74
C TYR A 67 -6.73 -1.24 -0.25
N VAL A 68 -6.16 -0.17 -0.79
CA VAL A 68 -4.86 0.35 -0.40
C VAL A 68 -5.05 1.81 -0.01
N ALA A 69 -4.69 2.14 1.22
CA ALA A 69 -4.47 3.52 1.61
C ALA A 69 -2.98 3.82 1.45
N VAL A 70 -2.69 4.88 0.70
CA VAL A 70 -1.35 5.32 0.33
C VAL A 70 -1.10 6.66 1.00
N ARG A 71 0.05 6.79 1.65
CA ARG A 71 0.57 8.07 2.14
C ARG A 71 1.84 8.43 1.40
N GLN A 72 1.87 9.62 0.80
CA GLN A 72 3.10 10.22 0.32
C GLN A 72 3.82 10.91 1.48
N LEU A 73 5.07 10.51 1.72
CA LEU A 73 5.91 11.13 2.74
C LEU A 73 6.80 12.22 2.13
N ALA A 74 7.27 11.98 0.91
CA ALA A 74 8.06 12.90 0.09
C ALA A 74 7.90 12.53 -1.39
N PRO A 75 8.34 13.37 -2.35
CA PRO A 75 8.47 12.96 -3.74
C PRO A 75 9.28 11.66 -3.85
N GLY A 76 8.71 10.65 -4.51
CA GLY A 76 9.33 9.33 -4.64
C GLY A 76 9.17 8.37 -3.44
N VAL A 77 8.81 8.85 -2.25
CA VAL A 77 8.70 8.02 -1.04
C VAL A 77 7.24 7.90 -0.60
N ARG A 78 6.70 6.67 -0.63
CA ARG A 78 5.29 6.38 -0.34
C ARG A 78 5.16 5.14 0.52
N PHE A 79 4.28 5.20 1.50
CA PHE A 79 3.84 4.06 2.30
C PHE A 79 2.49 3.57 1.80
N ARG A 80 2.29 2.25 1.86
CA ARG A 80 1.04 1.58 1.48
C ARG A 80 0.60 0.70 2.62
N VAL A 81 -0.65 0.88 3.06
CA VAL A 81 -1.32 -0.01 4.00
C VAL A 81 -2.53 -0.63 3.33
N PHE A 82 -2.75 -1.91 3.58
CA PHE A 82 -3.81 -2.69 2.97
C PHE A 82 -4.96 -2.85 3.94
N ALA A 83 -6.17 -2.58 3.44
CA ALA A 83 -7.40 -2.68 4.20
C ALA A 83 -8.41 -3.56 3.45
N CYS A 84 -9.38 -4.07 4.18
CA CYS A 84 -10.51 -4.80 3.63
C CYS A 84 -11.78 -3.97 3.80
N GLY A 85 -12.62 -3.92 2.79
CA GLY A 85 -13.88 -3.17 2.83
C GLY A 85 -14.97 -3.85 2.01
N LEU A 86 -16.18 -3.30 2.10
CA LEU A 86 -17.28 -3.70 1.22
C LEU A 86 -16.91 -3.50 -0.25
N PRO A 87 -17.53 -4.24 -1.18
CA PRO A 87 -17.37 -3.97 -2.60
C PRO A 87 -17.87 -2.56 -2.95
N ASP A 88 -17.32 -1.98 -4.02
CA ASP A 88 -17.79 -0.74 -4.64
C ASP A 88 -17.77 0.49 -3.71
N LEU A 89 -16.86 0.52 -2.72
CA LEU A 89 -16.62 1.72 -1.94
C LEU A 89 -16.05 2.81 -2.84
N ASP A 90 -16.65 3.98 -2.76
CA ASP A 90 -16.14 5.17 -3.44
C ASP A 90 -14.75 5.52 -2.88
N CYS A 91 -13.75 5.48 -3.77
CA CYS A 91 -12.37 5.78 -3.44
C CYS A 91 -11.97 7.23 -3.76
N ASP A 92 -12.82 8.00 -4.44
CA ASP A 92 -12.57 9.42 -4.73
C ASP A 92 -12.95 10.28 -3.52
N GLN A 93 -12.29 10.00 -2.41
CA GLN A 93 -12.57 10.64 -1.14
C GLN A 93 -11.69 11.89 -0.91
N PRO A 94 -12.20 12.87 -0.14
CA PRO A 94 -11.41 13.98 0.37
C PRO A 94 -10.13 13.54 1.12
N GLU A 95 -9.17 14.46 1.26
CA GLU A 95 -7.86 14.20 1.87
C GLU A 95 -7.97 13.75 3.33
N ASP A 96 -8.84 14.38 4.12
CA ASP A 96 -9.07 14.07 5.52
C ASP A 96 -9.64 12.66 5.71
N VAL A 97 -10.59 12.25 4.87
CA VAL A 97 -11.11 10.87 4.85
C VAL A 97 -10.01 9.88 4.46
N CYS A 98 -9.23 10.18 3.42
CA CYS A 98 -8.12 9.32 3.01
C CYS A 98 -7.06 9.16 4.11
N ARG A 99 -6.76 10.25 4.83
CA ARG A 99 -5.85 10.27 5.97
C ARG A 99 -6.39 9.41 7.11
N GLU A 100 -7.66 9.58 7.48
CA GLU A 100 -8.30 8.79 8.54
C GLU A 100 -8.27 7.29 8.23
N VAL A 101 -8.56 6.89 6.99
CA VAL A 101 -8.46 5.49 6.57
C VAL A 101 -7.02 4.99 6.68
N TYR A 102 -6.02 5.77 6.26
CA TYR A 102 -4.63 5.37 6.39
C TYR A 102 -4.22 5.18 7.85
N GLU A 103 -4.52 6.16 8.71
CA GLU A 103 -4.14 6.17 10.13
C GLU A 103 -4.80 5.04 10.91
N ARG A 104 -6.06 4.71 10.63
CA ARG A 104 -6.76 3.59 11.28
C ARG A 104 -6.19 2.21 10.96
N GLN A 105 -5.54 2.07 9.80
CA GLN A 105 -4.99 0.79 9.35
C GLN A 105 -3.52 0.61 9.75
N GLN A 106 -2.95 1.62 10.39
CA GLN A 106 -1.60 1.55 10.92
C GLN A 106 -1.53 0.61 12.12
N THR A 107 -0.39 -0.06 12.23
CA THR A 107 -0.01 -0.83 13.42
C THR A 107 1.06 -0.04 14.17
N ASP A 108 1.25 -0.28 15.46
CA ASP A 108 2.33 0.35 16.23
C ASP A 108 3.69 0.18 15.56
N ARG A 109 3.93 -1.01 15.00
CA ARG A 109 5.16 -1.30 14.26
C ARG A 109 5.23 -0.51 12.95
N GLY A 110 4.13 -0.40 12.20
CA GLY A 110 4.05 0.41 10.98
C GLY A 110 4.34 1.89 11.24
N LEU A 111 3.72 2.45 12.28
CA LEU A 111 3.96 3.82 12.73
C LEU A 111 5.41 4.04 13.11
N GLN A 112 6.02 3.10 13.82
CA GLN A 112 7.42 3.19 14.21
C GLN A 112 8.34 3.22 12.98
N ILE A 113 8.12 2.32 12.02
CA ILE A 113 8.90 2.28 10.76
C ILE A 113 8.76 3.61 10.00
N GLU A 114 7.54 4.13 9.88
CA GLU A 114 7.28 5.38 9.19
C GLU A 114 7.97 6.57 9.87
N ARG A 115 7.91 6.64 11.21
CA ARG A 115 8.61 7.67 12.01
C ARG A 115 10.12 7.60 11.83
N ASP A 116 10.69 6.40 11.82
CA ASP A 116 12.12 6.21 11.63
C ASP A 116 12.56 6.62 10.22
N PHE A 117 11.76 6.29 9.20
CA PHE A 117 11.98 6.78 7.83
C PHE A 117 11.89 8.31 7.74
N ALA A 118 10.86 8.91 8.32
CA ALA A 118 10.69 10.37 8.32
C ALA A 118 11.88 11.08 8.99
N ARG A 119 12.39 10.54 10.10
CA ARG A 119 13.58 11.06 10.79
C ARG A 119 14.87 10.90 9.97
N ALA A 120 15.01 9.79 9.23
CA ALA A 120 16.18 9.59 8.37
C ALA A 120 16.18 10.59 7.20
N MET A 121 15.02 10.86 6.62
CA MET A 121 14.87 11.81 5.52
C MET A 121 15.18 13.26 5.92
N THR A 122 14.86 13.67 7.14
CA THR A 122 15.18 15.04 7.62
C THR A 122 16.66 15.20 7.98
N LYS A 123 17.33 14.14 8.44
CA LYS A 123 18.78 14.18 8.76
C LYS A 123 19.69 14.17 7.53
N GLY A 124 19.22 13.65 6.39
CA GLY A 124 20.00 13.59 5.14
C GLY A 124 19.93 14.85 4.27
N ALA A 125 19.18 15.87 4.69
CA ALA A 125 18.99 17.13 3.95
C ALA A 125 19.85 18.29 4.49
N ALA A 126 20.84 18.00 5.35
CA ALA A 126 21.78 18.94 5.94
C ALA A 126 23.19 18.75 5.37
#